data_AF-A0A1G2XUS9-F1
#
_entry.id   AF-A0A1G2XUS9-F1
#
_cell.length_a   1.000
_cell.length_b   1.000
_cell.length_c   1.000
_cell.angle_alpha   90.00
_cell.angle_beta   90.00
_cell.angle_gamma   90.00
#
_symmetry.space_group_name_H-M   'P 1'
#
loop_
_entity.id
_entity.type
_entity.pdbx_description
1 polymer ?
#
loop_
_entity_poly.entity_id
_entity_poly.type
_entity_poly.pdbx_seq_one_letter_code
_entity_poly.pdbx_strand_id
1 'polypeptide(L)'
;MIKFSCKCGKNYNVEEKYAGKNVRCKKCNNFIIVPQNKTSDKKLSAIGNHQVSEYNQTTMTIPPKLVLGFFSIVGLLLVFFLIWFYFLRDTWERDNYNRIYEMSSQADSKIVAKDFYAALDIYEDILTILGNRKIKSPPFIQKSENIKCSFENTKKACNKWENELIRNWMKSIEPDMNNVRTFSNSKKYNEAIKICKSILLKERPHIRNKQEEINVAISSVNNLMALAEKGVIQVAEEKKAAEEAKKKAEAERIEAEKKAKIAHELEIQEKRKQEKAAKEAQLLAKEEERGRLNEERISNGYLYPQEMADTIIKSLLDNRTLVQASLATSNIPQMLDYSIPGNKAYPPKCAEFVYAVEYWTQGGLYRKGQCDIALNPIILPDDIAKKYKLQVTWEIRYVYVDGTLVGF
;
A
#
# COMPACT_ATOMS: atom_id res chain seq x y z
N MET A 1 -25.05 3.29 73.92
CA MET A 1 -24.44 2.77 72.68
C MET A 1 -25.10 3.44 71.48
N ILE A 2 -24.31 4.00 70.56
CA ILE A 2 -24.78 4.79 69.40
C ILE A 2 -24.73 3.90 68.15
N LYS A 3 -25.88 3.72 67.50
CA LYS A 3 -26.00 2.97 66.25
C LYS A 3 -26.09 3.94 65.07
N PHE A 4 -25.25 3.75 64.06
CA PHE A 4 -25.26 4.58 62.85
C PHE A 4 -24.71 3.80 61.65
N SER A 5 -25.02 4.26 60.43
CA SER A 5 -24.63 3.60 59.18
C SER A 5 -23.67 4.47 58.37
N CYS A 6 -22.62 3.85 57.81
CA CYS A 6 -21.74 4.51 56.83
C CYS A 6 -22.45 4.60 55.45
N LYS A 7 -22.06 5.55 54.60
CA LYS A 7 -22.55 5.69 53.21
C LYS A 7 -22.40 4.41 52.37
N CYS A 8 -21.46 3.53 52.71
CA CYS A 8 -21.26 2.23 52.04
C CYS A 8 -22.24 1.13 52.52
N GLY A 9 -23.21 1.47 53.36
CA GLY A 9 -24.24 0.56 53.90
C GLY A 9 -23.81 -0.26 55.12
N LYS A 10 -22.59 -0.08 55.64
CA LYS A 10 -22.12 -0.83 56.83
C LYS A 10 -22.59 -0.15 58.11
N ASN A 11 -23.25 -0.92 58.98
CA ASN A 11 -23.71 -0.48 60.29
C ASN A 11 -22.62 -0.58 61.35
N TYR A 12 -22.57 0.42 62.22
CA TYR A 12 -21.64 0.52 63.34
C TYR A 12 -22.40 0.69 64.65
N ASN A 13 -21.88 0.08 65.70
CA ASN A 13 -22.34 0.27 67.07
C ASN A 13 -21.12 0.65 67.91
N VAL A 14 -21.11 1.87 68.44
CA VAL A 14 -19.98 2.42 69.18
C VAL A 14 -20.41 2.90 70.56
N GLU A 15 -19.47 2.88 71.49
CA GLU A 15 -19.67 3.48 72.81
C GLU A 15 -19.88 5.00 72.71
N GLU A 16 -20.61 5.55 73.67
CA GLU A 16 -21.01 6.96 73.70
C GLU A 16 -19.82 7.93 73.84
N LYS A 17 -18.69 7.45 74.39
CA LYS A 17 -17.41 8.17 74.46
C LYS A 17 -16.82 8.55 73.09
N TYR A 18 -17.35 7.98 72.01
CA TYR A 18 -16.97 8.29 70.64
C TYR A 18 -17.93 9.26 69.94
N ALA A 19 -18.99 9.73 70.61
CA ALA A 19 -19.90 10.74 70.05
C ALA A 19 -19.11 11.99 69.60
N GLY A 20 -19.41 12.48 68.39
CA GLY A 20 -18.73 13.63 67.78
C GLY A 20 -17.32 13.37 67.25
N LYS A 21 -16.73 12.17 67.45
CA LYS A 21 -15.40 11.85 66.94
C LYS A 21 -15.43 11.32 65.51
N ASN A 22 -14.34 11.53 64.78
CA ASN A 22 -14.09 10.97 63.46
C ASN A 22 -13.58 9.53 63.59
N VAL A 23 -14.26 8.57 62.99
CA VAL A 23 -13.83 7.17 62.92
C VAL A 23 -13.72 6.72 61.47
N ARG A 24 -12.85 5.75 61.18
CA ARG A 24 -12.60 5.26 59.81
C ARG A 24 -13.43 4.02 59.52
N CYS A 25 -14.15 4.00 58.40
CA CYS A 25 -14.93 2.85 57.98
C CYS A 25 -14.03 1.69 57.51
N LYS A 26 -14.08 0.54 58.19
CA LYS A 26 -13.32 -0.67 57.81
C LYS A 26 -13.60 -1.22 56.40
N LYS A 27 -14.70 -0.83 55.74
CA LYS A 27 -15.08 -1.34 54.40
C LYS A 27 -14.63 -0.41 53.27
N CYS A 28 -14.90 0.90 53.38
CA CYS A 28 -14.64 1.86 52.32
C CYS A 28 -13.55 2.89 52.65
N ASN A 29 -12.90 2.76 53.82
CA ASN A 29 -11.82 3.60 54.33
C ASN A 29 -12.11 5.12 54.49
N ASN A 30 -13.35 5.55 54.24
CA ASN A 30 -13.81 6.93 54.44
C ASN A 30 -13.98 7.26 55.94
N PHE A 31 -13.77 8.53 56.29
CA PHE A 31 -14.03 9.06 57.63
C PHE A 31 -15.53 9.33 57.81
N ILE A 32 -16.08 8.91 58.96
CA ILE A 32 -17.47 9.12 59.36
C ILE A 32 -17.49 9.75 60.77
N ILE A 33 -18.33 10.77 60.95
CA ILE A 33 -18.55 11.41 62.24
C ILE A 33 -19.62 10.62 63.00
N VAL A 34 -19.32 10.21 64.24
CA VAL A 34 -20.30 9.55 65.10
C VAL A 34 -21.34 10.60 65.55
N PRO A 35 -22.64 10.41 65.27
CA PRO A 35 -23.67 11.38 65.64
C PRO A 35 -23.76 11.55 67.16
N GLN A 36 -23.82 12.81 67.63
CA GLN A 36 -24.01 13.14 69.03
C GLN A 36 -25.50 13.37 69.29
N ASN A 37 -26.14 12.46 70.03
CA ASN A 37 -27.54 12.62 70.41
C ASN A 37 -27.64 13.79 71.40
N LYS A 38 -28.29 14.88 71.00
CA LYS A 38 -28.51 16.10 71.82
C LYS A 38 -29.58 15.92 72.91
N THR A 39 -29.75 14.72 73.47
CA THR A 39 -30.93 14.37 74.27
C THR A 39 -30.74 14.46 75.80
N SER A 40 -29.71 15.11 76.32
CA SER A 40 -29.50 15.26 77.78
C SER A 40 -29.70 16.67 78.35
N ASP A 41 -29.98 17.69 77.53
CA ASP A 41 -30.03 19.09 78.02
C ASP A 41 -31.42 19.53 78.50
N LYS A 42 -32.31 18.60 78.87
CA LYS A 42 -33.66 18.94 79.37
C LYS A 42 -33.85 18.82 80.89
N LYS A 43 -32.77 18.67 81.67
CA LYS A 43 -32.86 18.59 83.14
C LYS A 43 -31.79 19.40 83.87
N LEU A 44 -31.49 20.62 83.37
CA LEU A 44 -30.66 21.60 84.08
C LEU A 44 -31.18 23.05 83.95
N SER A 45 -32.51 23.23 83.87
CA SER A 45 -33.16 24.54 83.93
C SER A 45 -33.90 24.80 85.26
N ALA A 46 -33.48 24.15 86.35
CA ALA A 46 -34.12 24.26 87.66
C ALA A 46 -33.13 24.33 88.84
N ILE A 47 -31.96 24.93 88.66
CA ILE A 47 -31.09 25.31 89.78
C ILE A 47 -30.64 26.75 89.58
N GLY A 48 -31.18 27.62 90.44
CA GLY A 48 -30.44 28.74 90.99
C GLY A 48 -30.28 29.95 90.06
N ASN A 49 -31.23 30.86 90.19
CA ASN A 49 -30.92 32.28 90.25
C ASN A 49 -29.88 32.51 91.37
N HIS A 50 -28.60 32.30 91.08
CA HIS A 50 -27.54 32.81 91.92
C HIS A 50 -27.26 34.22 91.44
N GLN A 51 -27.63 35.19 92.28
CA GLN A 51 -27.27 36.60 92.14
C GLN A 51 -25.81 36.69 91.70
N VAL A 52 -25.62 37.24 90.49
CA VAL A 52 -24.34 37.77 90.05
C VAL A 52 -24.04 38.90 91.01
N SER A 53 -23.13 38.59 91.94
CA SER A 53 -22.38 39.56 92.73
C SER A 53 -21.93 40.69 91.81
N GLU A 54 -22.37 41.88 92.18
CA GLU A 54 -21.93 43.18 91.71
C GLU A 54 -20.40 43.27 91.85
N TYR A 55 -19.70 42.77 90.83
CA TYR A 55 -18.25 42.91 90.74
C TYR A 55 -17.99 44.38 90.44
N ASN A 56 -17.62 45.12 91.49
CA ASN A 56 -17.16 46.50 91.41
C ASN A 56 -16.25 46.64 90.19
N GLN A 57 -16.77 47.35 89.20
CA GLN A 57 -16.09 47.70 87.97
C GLN A 57 -15.00 48.71 88.36
N THR A 58 -13.86 48.20 88.86
CA THR A 58 -12.63 48.98 88.93
C THR A 58 -12.24 49.22 87.47
N THR A 59 -12.75 50.32 86.93
CA THR A 59 -12.33 50.88 85.66
C THR A 59 -10.87 51.28 85.83
N MET A 60 -9.96 50.31 85.63
CA MET A 60 -8.56 50.60 85.38
C MET A 60 -8.53 51.45 84.12
N THR A 61 -8.48 52.76 84.30
CA THR A 61 -8.22 53.73 83.25
C THR A 61 -6.79 53.54 82.80
N ILE A 62 -6.59 52.62 81.86
CA ILE A 62 -5.31 52.41 81.20
C ILE A 62 -4.99 53.73 80.49
N PRO A 63 -3.86 54.39 80.78
CA PRO A 63 -3.52 55.64 80.15
C PRO A 63 -3.44 55.43 78.63
N PRO A 64 -4.06 56.29 77.81
CA PRO A 64 -4.22 56.05 76.36
C PRO A 64 -2.89 55.87 75.61
N LYS A 65 -1.77 56.35 76.18
CA LYS A 65 -0.41 56.16 75.64
C LYS A 65 0.06 54.70 75.70
N LEU A 66 -0.38 53.94 76.71
CA LEU A 66 -0.03 52.52 76.88
C LEU A 66 -0.80 51.63 75.90
N VAL A 67 -2.05 51.99 75.61
CA VAL A 67 -2.90 51.31 74.62
C VAL A 67 -2.30 51.45 73.21
N LEU A 68 -1.88 52.65 72.82
CA LEU A 68 -1.25 52.88 71.50
C LEU A 68 0.06 52.09 71.34
N GLY A 69 0.88 52.03 72.39
CA GLY A 69 2.14 51.27 72.38
C GLY A 69 1.93 49.76 72.22
N PHE A 70 0.92 49.21 72.91
CA PHE A 70 0.59 47.78 72.80
C PHE A 70 0.14 47.39 71.39
N PHE A 71 -0.73 48.18 70.76
CA PHE A 71 -1.16 47.92 69.38
C PHE A 71 -0.02 47.98 68.37
N SER A 72 0.95 48.88 68.55
CA SER A 72 2.14 48.94 67.70
C SER A 72 3.01 47.67 67.82
N ILE A 73 3.20 47.16 69.04
CA ILE A 73 3.98 45.93 69.28
C ILE A 73 3.27 44.71 68.68
N VAL A 74 1.96 44.58 68.92
CA VAL A 74 1.15 43.49 68.34
C VAL A 74 1.15 43.55 66.81
N GLY A 75 1.06 44.74 66.23
CA GLY A 75 1.15 44.95 64.79
C GLY A 75 2.49 44.47 64.20
N LEU A 76 3.61 44.83 64.83
CA LEU A 76 4.94 44.38 64.40
C LEU A 76 5.12 42.86 64.54
N LEU A 77 4.61 42.26 65.61
CA LEU A 77 4.64 40.80 65.79
C LEU A 77 3.81 40.08 64.72
N LEU A 78 2.65 40.62 64.36
CA LEU A 78 1.82 40.08 63.27
C LEU A 78 2.55 40.17 61.93
N VAL A 79 3.15 41.31 61.61
CA VAL A 79 3.92 41.48 60.38
C VAL A 79 5.12 40.54 60.34
N PHE A 80 5.86 40.43 61.45
CA PHE A 80 6.97 39.48 61.56
C PHE A 80 6.52 38.03 61.40
N PHE A 81 5.41 37.64 62.03
CA PHE A 81 4.84 36.30 61.90
C PHE A 81 4.39 36.02 60.46
N LEU A 82 3.79 37.00 59.78
CA LEU A 82 3.42 36.88 58.36
C LEU A 82 4.64 36.76 57.47
N ILE A 83 5.68 37.57 57.68
CA ILE A 83 6.95 37.45 56.96
C ILE A 83 7.57 36.08 57.22
N TRP A 84 7.63 35.63 58.47
CA TRP A 84 8.15 34.30 58.82
C TRP A 84 7.33 33.18 58.17
N PHE A 85 6.00 33.28 58.20
CA PHE A 85 5.12 32.29 57.60
C PHE A 85 5.23 32.26 56.08
N TYR A 86 5.46 33.41 55.44
CA TYR A 86 5.52 33.51 53.98
C TYR A 86 6.91 33.22 53.41
N PHE A 87 7.98 33.61 54.12
CA PHE A 87 9.36 33.47 53.66
C PHE A 87 10.12 32.30 54.28
N LEU A 88 9.80 31.91 55.52
CA LEU A 88 10.55 30.88 56.25
C LEU A 88 9.81 29.55 56.34
N ARG A 89 8.48 29.53 56.17
CA ARG A 89 7.73 28.29 56.02
C ARG A 89 7.89 27.82 54.58
N ASP A 90 8.85 26.93 54.34
CA ASP A 90 8.92 26.12 53.12
C ASP A 90 7.70 25.17 53.08
N THR A 91 6.51 25.70 52.81
CA THR A 91 5.25 24.93 52.81
C THR A 91 5.24 23.90 51.70
N TRP A 92 5.97 24.19 50.63
CA TRP A 92 6.01 23.39 49.42
C TRP A 92 6.40 21.93 49.69
N GLU A 93 7.45 21.67 50.49
CA GLU A 93 7.89 20.30 50.79
C GLU A 93 6.80 19.53 51.54
N ARG A 94 6.16 20.17 52.52
CA ARG A 94 5.09 19.56 53.32
C ARG A 94 3.84 19.29 52.48
N ASP A 95 3.47 20.24 51.62
CA ASP A 95 2.26 20.17 50.81
C ASP A 95 2.40 19.14 49.67
N ASN A 96 3.62 18.92 49.16
CA ASN A 96 3.90 17.96 48.09
C ASN A 96 4.39 16.59 48.56
N TYR A 97 4.78 16.44 49.84
CA TYR A 97 5.32 15.19 50.38
C TYR A 97 4.41 13.98 50.09
N ASN A 98 3.14 14.09 50.50
CA ASN A 98 2.17 13.00 50.35
C ASN A 98 1.90 12.68 48.87
N ARG A 99 1.80 13.73 48.03
CA ARG A 99 1.57 13.57 46.59
C ARG A 99 2.73 12.83 45.92
N ILE A 100 3.97 13.22 46.19
CA ILE A 100 5.16 12.57 45.63
C ILE A 100 5.29 11.13 46.14
N TYR A 101 4.96 10.89 47.41
CA TYR A 101 4.96 9.55 47.98
C TYR A 101 3.92 8.65 47.28
N GLU A 102 2.70 9.14 47.11
CA GLU A 102 1.62 8.42 46.44
C GLU A 102 1.96 8.13 44.97
N MET A 103 2.44 9.15 44.22
CA MET A 103 2.88 8.97 42.84
C MET A 103 4.03 7.97 42.72
N SER A 104 5.01 8.01 43.63
CA SER A 104 6.10 7.02 43.65
C SER A 104 5.55 5.61 43.88
N SER A 105 4.59 5.43 44.78
CA SER A 105 3.95 4.13 45.01
C SER A 105 3.15 3.67 43.79
N GLN A 106 2.49 4.58 43.07
CA GLN A 106 1.79 4.26 41.82
C GLN A 106 2.78 3.82 40.74
N ALA A 107 3.91 4.52 40.57
CA ALA A 107 4.96 4.12 39.64
C ALA A 107 5.50 2.72 39.96
N ASP A 108 5.76 2.42 41.25
CA ASP A 108 6.21 1.09 41.68
C ASP A 108 5.18 0.00 41.33
N SER A 109 3.88 0.28 41.50
CA SER A 109 2.83 -0.65 41.10
C SER A 109 2.81 -0.92 39.58
N LYS A 110 3.14 0.09 38.77
CA LYS A 110 3.26 -0.03 37.31
C LYS A 110 4.47 -0.86 36.90
N ILE A 111 5.60 -0.74 37.61
CA ILE A 111 6.77 -1.61 37.40
C ILE A 111 6.41 -3.07 37.67
N VAL A 112 5.71 -3.36 38.78
CA VAL A 112 5.27 -4.73 39.12
C VAL A 112 4.34 -5.29 38.03
N ALA A 113 3.48 -4.45 37.46
CA ALA A 113 2.62 -4.82 36.33
C ALA A 113 3.37 -4.93 34.98
N LYS A 114 4.69 -4.68 34.94
CA LYS A 114 5.52 -4.58 33.72
C LYS A 114 5.08 -3.49 32.74
N ASP A 115 4.34 -2.50 33.23
CA ASP A 115 3.92 -1.31 32.47
C ASP A 115 4.98 -0.20 32.64
N PHE A 116 6.15 -0.43 32.04
CA PHE A 116 7.33 0.43 32.25
C PHE A 116 7.13 1.86 31.73
N TYR A 117 6.37 2.05 30.66
CA TYR A 117 6.10 3.38 30.11
C TYR A 117 5.23 4.21 31.07
N ALA A 118 4.14 3.64 31.59
CA ALA A 118 3.32 4.35 32.57
C ALA A 118 4.10 4.65 33.85
N ALA A 119 5.00 3.75 34.27
CA ALA A 119 5.89 4.02 35.40
C ALA A 119 6.84 5.18 35.14
N LEU A 120 7.45 5.24 33.95
CA LEU A 120 8.36 6.32 33.55
C LEU A 120 7.62 7.67 33.46
N ASP A 121 6.44 7.71 32.87
CA ASP A 121 5.62 8.94 32.78
C ASP A 121 5.32 9.50 34.19
N ILE A 122 4.92 8.63 35.13
CA ILE A 122 4.68 9.04 36.54
C ILE A 122 5.96 9.56 37.20
N TYR A 123 7.10 8.91 36.95
CA TYR A 123 8.38 9.39 37.48
C TYR A 123 8.81 10.73 36.88
N GLU A 124 8.58 10.96 35.59
CA GLU A 124 8.83 12.25 34.94
C GLU A 124 7.95 13.36 35.54
N ASP A 125 6.67 13.06 35.83
CA ASP A 125 5.79 14.00 36.53
C ASP A 125 6.32 14.33 37.94
N ILE A 126 6.82 13.34 38.67
CA ILE A 126 7.44 13.56 39.99
C ILE A 126 8.69 14.44 39.85
N LEU A 127 9.58 14.14 38.89
CA LEU A 127 10.79 14.90 38.65
C LEU A 127 10.48 16.34 38.21
N THR A 128 9.39 16.54 37.47
CA THR A 128 8.88 17.86 37.09
C THR A 128 8.35 18.63 38.30
N ILE A 129 7.63 17.98 39.21
CA ILE A 129 7.20 18.59 40.48
C ILE A 129 8.41 19.00 41.32
N LEU A 130 9.41 18.12 41.45
CA LEU A 130 10.64 18.38 42.19
C LEU A 130 11.43 19.56 41.58
N GLY A 131 11.52 19.59 40.25
CA GLY A 131 12.26 20.60 39.49
C GLY A 131 13.71 20.75 39.97
N ASN A 132 14.23 21.98 39.91
CA ASN A 132 15.57 22.32 40.39
C ASN A 132 15.57 22.85 41.84
N ARG A 133 14.56 22.52 42.64
CA ARG A 133 14.41 23.06 43.99
C ARG A 133 15.47 22.49 44.93
N LYS A 134 16.02 23.34 45.80
CA LYS A 134 16.91 22.92 46.89
C LYS A 134 16.07 22.36 48.03
N ILE A 135 16.02 21.03 48.11
CA ILE A 135 15.36 20.32 49.20
C ILE A 135 16.18 20.47 50.48
N LYS A 136 15.53 20.80 51.60
CA LYS A 136 16.15 20.96 52.91
C LYS A 136 15.84 19.81 53.86
N SER A 137 14.64 19.24 53.79
CA SER A 137 14.21 18.17 54.71
C SER A 137 14.95 16.85 54.44
N PRO A 138 15.75 16.31 55.38
CA PRO A 138 16.48 15.05 55.21
C PRO A 138 15.65 13.87 54.69
N PRO A 139 14.43 13.57 55.21
CA PRO A 139 13.62 12.48 54.66
C PRO A 139 13.16 12.74 53.23
N PHE A 140 12.99 14.00 52.82
CA PHE A 140 12.62 14.34 51.45
C PHE A 140 13.83 14.27 50.50
N ILE A 141 15.04 14.63 50.96
CA ILE A 141 16.30 14.41 50.20
C ILE A 141 16.43 12.93 49.87
N GLN A 142 16.39 12.07 50.89
CA GLN A 142 16.51 10.63 50.72
C GLN A 142 15.44 10.06 49.78
N LYS A 143 14.17 10.48 49.94
CA LYS A 143 13.10 10.02 49.05
C LYS A 143 13.31 10.49 47.61
N SER A 144 13.78 11.73 47.39
CA SER A 144 14.06 12.26 46.06
C SER A 144 15.22 11.52 45.36
N GLU A 145 16.27 11.15 46.10
CA GLU A 145 17.38 10.35 45.61
C GLU A 145 16.94 8.94 45.25
N ASN A 146 16.13 8.31 46.10
CA ASN A 146 15.53 7.01 45.83
C ASN A 146 14.67 7.05 44.56
N ILE A 147 13.88 8.11 44.36
CA ILE A 147 13.05 8.29 43.15
C ILE A 147 13.93 8.42 41.90
N LYS A 148 15.00 9.22 41.94
CA LYS A 148 15.95 9.33 40.82
C LYS A 148 16.60 7.98 40.50
N CYS A 149 17.02 7.23 41.53
CA CYS A 149 17.58 5.90 41.38
C CYS A 149 16.56 4.92 40.77
N SER A 150 15.33 4.90 41.27
CA SER A 150 14.24 4.08 40.74
C SER A 150 13.89 4.43 39.30
N PHE A 151 13.88 5.72 38.93
CA PHE A 151 13.65 6.17 37.56
C PHE A 151 14.72 5.62 36.61
N GLU A 152 16.01 5.78 36.94
CA GLU A 152 17.11 5.26 36.12
C GLU A 152 17.10 3.72 36.02
N ASN A 153 16.78 3.03 37.12
CA ASN A 153 16.64 1.58 37.11
C ASN A 153 15.45 1.13 36.25
N THR A 154 14.33 1.83 36.32
CA THR A 154 13.13 1.58 35.50
C THR A 154 13.44 1.82 34.03
N LYS A 155 14.18 2.88 33.70
CA LYS A 155 14.62 3.17 32.34
C LYS A 155 15.51 2.06 31.77
N LYS A 156 16.47 1.56 32.56
CA LYS A 156 17.31 0.41 32.19
C LYS A 156 16.48 -0.86 32.00
N ALA A 157 15.51 -1.11 32.88
CA ALA A 157 14.61 -2.26 32.78
C ALA A 157 13.72 -2.19 31.53
N CYS A 158 13.17 -1.01 31.23
CA CYS A 158 12.40 -0.74 30.02
C CYS A 158 13.23 -1.03 28.78
N ASN A 159 14.44 -0.46 28.68
CA ASN A 159 15.34 -0.71 27.56
C ASN A 159 15.70 -2.20 27.40
N LYS A 160 15.95 -2.90 28.51
CA LYS A 160 16.23 -4.35 28.48
C LYS A 160 15.03 -5.13 27.95
N TRP A 161 13.83 -4.81 28.41
CA TRP A 161 12.59 -5.45 27.98
C TRP A 161 12.27 -5.16 26.51
N GLU A 162 12.44 -3.92 26.05
CA GLU A 162 12.30 -3.55 24.63
C GLU A 162 13.25 -4.35 23.75
N ASN A 163 14.53 -4.45 24.12
CA ASN A 163 15.51 -5.23 23.38
C ASN A 163 15.15 -6.72 23.32
N GLU A 164 14.55 -7.26 24.39
CA GLU A 164 14.09 -8.64 24.43
C GLU A 164 12.88 -8.86 23.51
N LEU A 165 11.91 -7.93 23.50
CA LEU A 165 10.78 -7.95 22.57
C LEU A 165 11.26 -7.91 21.11
N ILE A 166 12.16 -7.00 20.78
CA ILE A 166 12.73 -6.87 19.43
C ILE A 166 13.43 -8.17 19.04
N ARG A 167 14.26 -8.72 19.93
CA ARG A 167 14.97 -9.99 19.68
C ARG A 167 14.00 -11.15 19.45
N ASN A 168 12.95 -11.26 20.25
CA ASN A 168 11.95 -12.31 20.10
C ASN A 168 11.15 -12.15 18.81
N TRP A 169 10.79 -10.91 18.45
CA TRP A 169 10.15 -10.61 17.18
C TRP A 169 11.06 -10.95 15.99
N MET A 170 12.34 -10.55 16.01
CA MET A 170 13.33 -10.91 14.99
C MET A 170 13.46 -12.43 14.83
N LYS A 171 13.59 -13.17 15.94
CA LYS A 171 13.60 -14.65 15.92
C LYS A 171 12.32 -15.23 15.32
N SER A 172 11.17 -14.60 15.53
CA SER A 172 9.88 -15.07 14.98
C SER A 172 9.73 -14.87 13.48
N ILE A 173 10.48 -13.93 12.88
CA ILE A 173 10.46 -13.65 11.43
C ILE A 173 11.65 -14.26 10.69
N GLU A 174 12.70 -14.68 11.40
CA GLU A 174 13.91 -15.27 10.81
C GLU A 174 13.65 -16.49 9.90
N PRO A 175 12.76 -17.44 10.25
CA PRO A 175 12.42 -18.55 9.34
C PRO A 175 11.78 -18.05 8.04
N ASP A 176 10.90 -17.06 8.12
CA ASP A 176 10.23 -16.48 6.95
C ASP A 176 11.24 -15.75 6.06
N MET A 177 12.19 -15.03 6.65
CA MET A 177 13.28 -14.38 5.92
C MET A 177 14.17 -15.40 5.20
N ASN A 178 14.46 -16.55 5.81
CA ASN A 178 15.19 -17.63 5.16
C ASN A 178 14.38 -18.26 4.02
N ASN A 179 13.06 -18.40 4.18
CA ASN A 179 12.18 -18.85 3.09
C ASN A 179 12.18 -17.87 1.91
N VAL A 180 12.12 -16.56 2.16
CA VAL A 180 12.22 -15.52 1.12
C VAL A 180 13.52 -15.69 0.31
N ARG A 181 14.65 -15.88 0.99
CA ARG A 181 15.95 -16.12 0.31
C ARG A 181 15.93 -17.39 -0.53
N THR A 182 15.43 -18.50 0.02
CA THR A 182 15.33 -19.78 -0.69
C THR A 182 14.44 -19.69 -1.94
N PHE A 183 13.29 -19.03 -1.83
CA PHE A 183 12.38 -18.81 -2.96
C PHE A 183 12.99 -17.89 -4.01
N SER A 184 13.64 -16.80 -3.60
CA SER A 184 14.36 -15.91 -4.50
C SER A 184 15.46 -16.63 -5.28
N ASN A 185 16.27 -17.45 -4.61
CA ASN A 185 17.33 -18.25 -5.26
C ASN A 185 16.77 -19.29 -6.23
N SER A 186 15.58 -19.83 -5.94
CA SER A 186 14.87 -20.78 -6.80
C SER A 186 14.07 -20.11 -7.93
N LYS A 187 14.23 -18.80 -8.14
CA LYS A 187 13.43 -17.98 -9.08
C LYS A 187 11.90 -18.04 -8.85
N LYS A 188 11.47 -18.37 -7.62
CA LYS A 188 10.06 -18.44 -7.19
C LYS A 188 9.64 -17.11 -6.54
N TYR A 189 9.66 -16.04 -7.32
CA TYR A 189 9.55 -14.68 -6.79
C TYR A 189 8.15 -14.33 -6.25
N ASN A 190 7.07 -14.91 -6.80
CA ASN A 190 5.71 -14.65 -6.33
C ASN A 190 5.50 -15.18 -4.89
N GLU A 191 6.06 -16.34 -4.59
CA GLU A 191 6.06 -16.96 -3.27
C GLU A 191 6.89 -16.13 -2.28
N ALA A 192 8.06 -15.63 -2.72
CA ALA A 192 8.88 -14.71 -1.93
C ALA A 192 8.12 -13.41 -1.57
N ILE A 193 7.45 -12.78 -2.55
CA ILE A 193 6.65 -11.57 -2.33
C ILE A 193 5.50 -11.84 -1.35
N LYS A 194 4.81 -12.99 -1.47
CA LYS A 194 3.71 -13.37 -0.56
C LYS A 194 4.20 -13.45 0.90
N ILE A 195 5.40 -13.97 1.13
CA ILE A 195 6.00 -14.05 2.46
C ILE A 195 6.47 -12.68 2.95
N CYS A 196 7.08 -11.84 2.10
CA CYS A 196 7.40 -10.47 2.49
C CYS A 196 6.16 -9.70 2.97
N LYS A 197 5.03 -9.85 2.26
CA LYS A 197 3.75 -9.26 2.68
C LYS A 197 3.26 -9.81 4.02
N SER A 198 3.37 -11.13 4.26
CA SER A 198 2.96 -11.69 5.56
C SER A 198 3.86 -11.21 6.71
N ILE A 199 5.17 -11.04 6.50
CA ILE A 199 6.08 -10.45 7.47
C ILE A 199 5.67 -9.00 7.78
N LEU A 200 5.36 -8.20 6.76
CA LEU A 200 4.97 -6.80 6.93
C LEU A 200 3.65 -6.61 7.68
N LEU A 201 2.76 -7.62 7.61
CA LEU A 201 1.45 -7.66 8.29
C LEU A 201 1.52 -8.24 9.71
N LYS A 202 2.60 -8.94 10.10
CA LYS A 202 2.77 -9.42 11.48
C LYS A 202 2.79 -8.22 12.44
N GLU A 203 2.05 -8.34 13.54
CA GLU A 203 1.92 -7.28 14.54
C GLU A 203 3.29 -6.84 15.05
N ARG A 204 3.56 -5.53 14.96
CA ARG A 204 4.86 -4.96 15.29
C ARG A 204 4.86 -4.56 16.76
N PRO A 205 5.93 -4.83 17.51
CA PRO A 205 6.05 -4.25 18.84
C PRO A 205 6.13 -2.73 18.70
N HIS A 206 5.14 -2.02 19.23
CA HIS A 206 5.16 -0.56 19.25
C HIS A 206 6.14 -0.09 20.33
N ILE A 207 7.39 0.22 19.93
CA ILE A 207 8.45 0.63 20.84
C ILE A 207 8.86 2.07 20.50
N ARG A 208 8.59 3.01 21.41
CA ARG A 208 8.73 4.45 21.17
C ARG A 208 10.17 4.85 20.80
N ASN A 209 11.16 4.26 21.46
CA ASN A 209 12.57 4.65 21.34
C ASN A 209 13.40 3.81 20.35
N LYS A 210 12.81 2.78 19.72
CA LYS A 210 13.52 1.84 18.83
C LYS A 210 12.88 1.71 17.44
N GLN A 211 12.06 2.69 17.07
CA GLN A 211 11.41 2.72 15.76
C GLN A 211 12.44 2.67 14.61
N GLU A 212 13.63 3.24 14.80
CA GLU A 212 14.69 3.24 13.79
C GLU A 212 15.21 1.82 13.48
N GLU A 213 15.44 0.98 14.49
CA GLU A 213 15.89 -0.42 14.28
C GLU A 213 14.81 -1.25 13.56
N ILE A 214 13.54 -1.05 13.94
CA ILE A 214 12.39 -1.66 13.26
C ILE A 214 12.32 -1.19 11.80
N ASN A 215 12.55 0.09 11.53
CA ASN A 215 12.55 0.65 10.19
C ASN A 215 13.70 0.10 9.33
N VAL A 216 14.89 -0.16 9.90
CA VAL A 216 16.00 -0.82 9.20
C VAL A 216 15.63 -2.25 8.78
N ALA A 217 14.98 -3.01 9.67
CA ALA A 217 14.49 -4.35 9.33
C ALA A 217 13.43 -4.31 8.22
N ILE A 218 12.48 -3.38 8.29
CA ILE A 218 11.46 -3.17 7.25
C ILE A 218 12.10 -2.78 5.92
N SER A 219 13.07 -1.87 5.93
CA SER A 219 13.81 -1.47 4.73
C SER A 219 14.49 -2.67 4.07
N SER A 220 15.06 -3.57 4.87
CA SER A 220 15.64 -4.83 4.37
C SER A 220 14.60 -5.73 3.70
N VAL A 221 13.40 -5.86 4.28
CA VAL A 221 12.29 -6.62 3.68
C VAL A 221 11.81 -5.98 2.37
N ASN A 222 11.69 -4.65 2.33
CA ASN A 222 11.28 -3.92 1.14
C ASN A 222 12.32 -4.05 0.00
N ASN A 223 13.61 -4.00 0.33
CA ASN A 223 14.68 -4.22 -0.65
C ASN A 223 14.62 -5.64 -1.23
N LEU A 224 14.36 -6.66 -0.41
CA LEU A 224 14.18 -8.04 -0.88
C LEU A 224 12.94 -8.17 -1.78
N MET A 225 11.84 -7.49 -1.44
CA MET A 225 10.63 -7.46 -2.25
C MET A 225 10.88 -6.81 -3.61
N ALA A 226 11.59 -5.67 -3.64
CA ALA A 226 11.97 -5.00 -4.89
C ALA A 226 12.90 -5.86 -5.77
N LEU A 227 13.83 -6.61 -5.17
CA LEU A 227 14.67 -7.57 -5.90
C LEU A 227 13.84 -8.72 -6.47
N ALA A 228 12.88 -9.23 -5.72
CA ALA A 228 11.97 -10.27 -6.20
C ALA A 228 11.10 -9.77 -7.37
N GLU A 229 10.57 -8.54 -7.29
CA GLU A 229 9.81 -7.92 -8.37
C GLU A 229 10.64 -7.74 -9.65
N LYS A 230 11.90 -7.30 -9.53
CA LYS A 230 12.83 -7.26 -10.67
C LYS A 230 13.07 -8.65 -11.26
N GLY A 231 13.20 -9.67 -10.41
CA GLY A 231 13.32 -11.06 -10.84
C GLY A 231 12.09 -11.55 -11.62
N VAL A 232 10.87 -11.17 -11.23
CA VAL A 232 9.65 -11.49 -11.99
C VAL A 232 9.71 -10.90 -13.40
N ILE A 233 10.11 -9.64 -13.51
CA ILE A 233 10.23 -8.94 -14.80
C ILE A 233 11.26 -9.65 -15.69
N GLN A 234 12.44 -9.95 -15.15
CA GLN A 234 13.50 -10.66 -15.89
C GLN A 234 13.04 -12.03 -16.39
N VAL A 235 12.35 -12.83 -15.54
CA VAL A 235 11.82 -14.14 -15.97
C VAL A 235 10.74 -13.99 -17.04
N ALA A 236 9.92 -12.93 -16.99
CA ALA A 236 8.94 -12.64 -18.03
C ALA A 236 9.61 -12.26 -19.36
N GLU A 237 10.67 -11.46 -19.32
CA GLU A 237 11.49 -11.11 -20.49
C GLU A 237 12.20 -12.33 -21.09
N GLU A 238 12.79 -13.19 -20.26
CA GLU A 238 13.41 -14.45 -20.69
C GLU A 238 12.39 -15.37 -21.39
N LYS A 239 11.16 -15.47 -20.84
CA LYS A 239 10.08 -16.25 -21.46
C LYS A 239 9.65 -15.65 -22.80
N LYS A 240 9.49 -14.34 -22.88
CA LYS A 240 9.13 -13.63 -24.12
C LYS A 240 10.21 -13.84 -25.19
N ALA A 241 11.48 -13.67 -24.83
CA ALA A 241 12.60 -13.92 -25.73
C ALA A 241 12.66 -15.38 -26.20
N ALA A 242 12.39 -16.35 -25.32
CA ALA A 242 12.32 -17.76 -25.68
C ALA A 242 11.15 -18.06 -26.63
N GLU A 243 10.00 -17.42 -26.45
CA GLU A 243 8.85 -17.54 -27.35
C GLU A 243 9.14 -16.91 -28.73
N GLU A 244 9.76 -15.74 -28.76
CA GLU A 244 10.21 -15.08 -30.00
C GLU A 244 11.25 -15.93 -30.75
N ALA A 245 12.20 -16.53 -30.03
CA ALA A 245 13.17 -17.46 -30.61
C ALA A 245 12.49 -18.71 -31.21
N LYS A 246 11.47 -19.26 -30.53
CA LYS A 246 10.66 -20.37 -31.07
C LYS A 246 9.91 -19.98 -32.34
N LYS A 247 9.26 -18.80 -32.35
CA LYS A 247 8.56 -18.28 -33.53
C LYS A 247 9.51 -18.06 -34.69
N LYS A 248 10.72 -17.54 -34.43
CA LYS A 248 11.77 -17.38 -35.44
C LYS A 248 12.23 -18.72 -36.00
N ALA A 249 12.52 -19.69 -35.14
CA ALA A 249 12.93 -21.03 -35.56
C ALA A 249 11.82 -21.75 -36.37
N GLU A 250 10.56 -21.57 -35.99
CA GLU A 250 9.43 -22.10 -36.76
C GLU A 250 9.27 -21.41 -38.12
N ALA A 251 9.45 -20.09 -38.19
CA ALA A 251 9.43 -19.35 -39.45
C ALA A 251 10.56 -19.81 -40.40
N GLU A 252 11.77 -20.00 -39.87
CA GLU A 252 12.92 -20.53 -40.63
C GLU A 252 12.66 -21.96 -41.13
N ARG A 253 12.03 -22.82 -40.30
CA ARG A 253 11.62 -24.17 -40.70
C ARG A 253 10.61 -24.14 -41.85
N ILE A 254 9.59 -23.28 -41.75
CA ILE A 254 8.57 -23.12 -42.81
C ILE A 254 9.21 -22.61 -44.10
N GLU A 255 10.14 -21.66 -44.01
CA GLU A 255 10.87 -21.15 -45.18
C GLU A 255 11.73 -22.25 -45.82
N ALA A 256 12.44 -23.05 -45.02
CA ALA A 256 13.21 -24.19 -45.49
C ALA A 256 12.32 -25.24 -46.19
N GLU A 257 11.15 -25.55 -45.63
CA GLU A 257 10.18 -26.47 -46.24
C GLU A 257 9.66 -25.93 -47.59
N LYS A 258 9.37 -24.62 -47.68
CA LYS A 258 8.98 -23.99 -48.96
C LYS A 258 10.09 -24.09 -50.00
N LYS A 259 11.34 -23.81 -49.62
CA LYS A 259 12.51 -23.96 -50.51
C LYS A 259 12.68 -25.39 -50.99
N ALA A 260 12.51 -26.37 -50.10
CA ALA A 260 12.58 -27.80 -50.45
C ALA A 260 11.46 -28.20 -51.44
N LYS A 261 10.22 -27.72 -51.25
CA LYS A 261 9.11 -27.97 -52.18
C LYS A 261 9.38 -27.38 -53.56
N ILE A 262 9.88 -26.14 -53.62
CA ILE A 262 10.24 -25.49 -54.90
C ILE A 262 11.37 -26.27 -55.59
N ALA A 263 12.41 -26.68 -54.86
CA ALA A 263 13.50 -27.48 -55.43
C ALA A 263 13.02 -28.81 -56.01
N HIS A 264 12.15 -29.52 -55.27
CA HIS A 264 11.53 -30.77 -55.75
C HIS A 264 10.65 -30.55 -56.98
N GLU A 265 9.89 -29.45 -57.04
CA GLU A 265 9.07 -29.12 -58.21
C GLU A 265 9.92 -28.79 -59.44
N LEU A 266 11.06 -28.10 -59.27
CA LEU A 266 12.03 -27.87 -60.34
C LEU A 266 12.65 -29.18 -60.85
N GLU A 267 13.00 -30.11 -59.95
CA GLU A 267 13.51 -31.43 -60.35
C GLU A 267 12.46 -32.21 -61.18
N ILE A 268 11.18 -32.16 -60.78
CA ILE A 268 10.09 -32.75 -61.56
C ILE A 268 9.98 -32.09 -62.94
N GLN A 269 10.11 -30.76 -63.03
CA GLN A 269 10.06 -30.05 -64.31
C GLN A 269 11.23 -30.44 -65.22
N GLU A 270 12.44 -30.61 -64.69
CA GLU A 270 13.59 -31.07 -65.46
C GLU A 270 13.40 -32.48 -66.00
N LYS A 271 12.91 -33.41 -65.16
CA LYS A 271 12.56 -34.78 -65.61
C LYS A 271 11.53 -34.75 -66.74
N ARG A 272 10.48 -33.92 -66.62
CA ARG A 272 9.48 -33.75 -67.69
C ARG A 272 10.07 -33.21 -68.98
N LYS A 273 11.02 -32.26 -68.90
CA LYS A 273 11.73 -31.73 -70.07
C LYS A 273 12.58 -32.81 -70.74
N GLN A 274 13.31 -33.62 -69.96
CA GLN A 274 14.10 -34.74 -70.47
C GLN A 274 13.22 -35.81 -71.12
N GLU A 275 12.10 -36.19 -70.50
CA GLU A 275 11.13 -37.12 -71.09
C GLU A 275 10.55 -36.59 -72.39
N LYS A 276 10.22 -35.29 -72.44
CA LYS A 276 9.72 -34.65 -73.67
C LYS A 276 10.77 -34.68 -74.77
N ALA A 277 12.02 -34.30 -74.47
CA ALA A 277 13.12 -34.36 -75.43
C ALA A 277 13.39 -35.80 -75.91
N ALA A 278 13.32 -36.79 -75.03
CA ALA A 278 13.45 -38.20 -75.40
C ALA A 278 12.32 -38.67 -76.33
N LYS A 279 11.08 -38.24 -76.08
CA LYS A 279 9.93 -38.53 -76.96
C LYS A 279 10.09 -37.86 -78.33
N GLU A 280 10.55 -36.61 -78.37
CA GLU A 280 10.82 -35.89 -79.62
C GLU A 280 11.95 -36.57 -80.42
N ALA A 281 13.04 -36.98 -79.76
CA ALA A 281 14.12 -37.74 -80.39
C ALA A 281 13.65 -39.09 -80.95
N GLN A 282 12.79 -39.82 -80.21
CA GLN A 282 12.18 -41.06 -80.71
C GLN A 282 11.27 -40.81 -81.91
N LEU A 283 10.55 -39.68 -81.95
CA LEU A 283 9.71 -39.31 -83.08
C LEU A 283 10.56 -39.02 -84.32
N LEU A 284 11.63 -38.23 -84.16
CA LEU A 284 12.59 -37.92 -85.22
C LEU A 284 13.24 -39.19 -85.77
N ALA A 285 13.69 -40.11 -84.90
CA ALA A 285 14.25 -41.39 -85.35
C ALA A 285 13.25 -42.22 -86.16
N LYS A 286 11.96 -42.23 -85.75
CA LYS A 286 10.89 -42.88 -86.51
C LYS A 286 10.63 -42.20 -87.86
N GLU A 287 10.73 -40.88 -87.93
CA GLU A 287 10.58 -40.11 -89.17
C GLU A 287 11.75 -40.38 -90.13
N GLU A 288 12.99 -40.40 -89.64
CA GLU A 288 14.17 -40.80 -90.42
C GLU A 288 14.05 -42.22 -90.96
N GLU A 289 13.61 -43.18 -90.13
CA GLU A 289 13.39 -44.57 -90.56
C GLU A 289 12.26 -44.67 -91.59
N ARG A 290 11.18 -43.90 -91.41
CA ARG A 290 10.11 -43.78 -92.41
C ARG A 290 10.62 -43.17 -93.72
N GLY A 291 11.51 -42.17 -93.64
CA GLY A 291 12.21 -41.57 -94.77
C GLY A 291 13.07 -42.60 -95.52
N ARG A 292 13.90 -43.36 -94.81
CA ARG A 292 14.68 -44.47 -95.38
C ARG A 292 13.82 -45.51 -96.08
N LEU A 293 12.73 -45.94 -95.46
CA LEU A 293 11.78 -46.88 -96.06
C LEU A 293 11.11 -46.30 -97.33
N ASN A 294 10.90 -44.98 -97.38
CA ASN A 294 10.34 -44.31 -98.55
C ASN A 294 11.37 -44.20 -99.68
N GLU A 295 12.64 -43.88 -99.38
CA GLU A 295 13.74 -43.92 -100.35
C GLU A 295 13.97 -45.33 -100.90
N GLU A 296 13.90 -46.36 -100.04
CA GLU A 296 13.98 -47.76 -100.45
C GLU A 296 12.79 -48.17 -101.33
N ARG A 297 11.59 -47.64 -101.09
CA ARG A 297 10.43 -47.81 -101.98
C ARG A 297 10.60 -47.11 -103.33
N ILE A 298 11.18 -45.91 -103.36
CA ILE A 298 11.48 -45.16 -104.59
C ILE A 298 12.53 -45.91 -105.42
N SER A 299 13.59 -46.41 -104.78
CA SER A 299 14.63 -47.25 -105.41
C SER A 299 14.05 -48.55 -106.02
N ASN A 300 13.03 -49.12 -105.38
CA ASN A 300 12.36 -50.34 -105.84
C ASN A 300 11.22 -50.12 -106.86
N GLY A 301 11.05 -48.91 -107.41
CA GLY A 301 10.21 -48.68 -108.59
C GLY A 301 8.70 -48.61 -108.36
N TYR A 302 8.23 -48.37 -107.13
CA TYR A 302 6.81 -48.16 -106.84
C TYR A 302 6.48 -46.67 -106.71
N LEU A 303 6.21 -45.99 -107.84
CA LEU A 303 5.59 -44.65 -107.83
C LEU A 303 4.10 -44.77 -107.52
N TYR A 304 3.67 -44.30 -106.35
CA TYR A 304 2.25 -44.13 -106.01
C TYR A 304 1.75 -42.73 -106.44
N PRO A 305 0.54 -42.62 -107.00
CA PRO A 305 -0.01 -41.40 -107.62
C PRO A 305 -0.42 -40.25 -106.66
N GLN A 306 -0.02 -40.29 -105.39
CA GLN A 306 -0.49 -39.32 -104.39
C GLN A 306 0.36 -38.03 -104.34
N GLU A 307 1.65 -38.07 -104.72
CA GLU A 307 2.53 -36.88 -104.72
C GLU A 307 2.22 -35.87 -105.84
N MET A 308 1.45 -36.27 -106.87
CA MET A 308 0.88 -35.32 -107.84
C MET A 308 -0.22 -34.44 -107.25
N ALA A 309 -0.93 -34.88 -106.19
CA ALA A 309 -2.05 -34.12 -105.62
C ALA A 309 -1.58 -32.90 -104.81
N ASP A 310 -0.50 -33.03 -104.03
CA ASP A 310 0.01 -31.94 -103.19
C ASP A 310 0.69 -30.83 -103.99
N THR A 311 1.30 -31.16 -105.13
CA THR A 311 1.87 -30.17 -106.06
C THR A 311 0.77 -29.30 -106.69
N ILE A 312 -0.42 -29.87 -106.95
CA ILE A 312 -1.57 -29.14 -107.48
C ILE A 312 -2.19 -28.22 -106.41
N ILE A 313 -2.32 -28.69 -105.16
CA ILE A 313 -2.91 -27.89 -104.07
C ILE A 313 -2.02 -26.70 -103.69
N LYS A 314 -0.69 -26.86 -103.72
CA LYS A 314 0.26 -25.78 -103.42
C LYS A 314 0.23 -24.67 -104.49
N SER A 315 0.01 -25.02 -105.76
CA SER A 315 -0.17 -24.06 -106.86
C SER A 315 -1.45 -23.20 -106.74
N LEU A 316 -2.48 -23.70 -106.04
CA LEU A 316 -3.74 -23.00 -105.84
C LEU A 316 -3.71 -22.03 -104.64
N LEU A 317 -2.80 -22.22 -103.68
CA LEU A 317 -2.66 -21.36 -102.50
C LEU A 317 -1.69 -20.19 -102.72
N ASP A 318 -0.70 -20.34 -103.60
CA ASP A 318 0.31 -19.29 -103.87
C ASP A 318 -0.21 -18.13 -104.76
N ASN A 319 -1.41 -18.25 -105.34
CA ASN A 319 -2.02 -17.21 -106.19
C ASN A 319 -2.89 -16.17 -105.43
N ARG A 320 -2.74 -16.07 -104.11
CA ARG A 320 -3.48 -15.09 -103.30
C ARG A 320 -2.52 -14.09 -102.65
N THR A 321 -2.07 -13.11 -103.44
CA THR A 321 -1.41 -11.90 -102.92
C THR A 321 -2.23 -10.65 -103.21
N LEU A 322 -2.22 -9.74 -102.21
CA LEU A 322 -2.54 -8.30 -102.22
C LEU A 322 -3.96 -7.83 -101.85
N VAL A 323 -4.12 -7.47 -100.56
CA VAL A 323 -4.35 -6.06 -100.08
C VAL A 323 -3.64 -5.93 -98.71
N GLN A 324 -2.40 -5.42 -98.65
CA GLN A 324 -1.97 -4.08 -98.15
C GLN A 324 -2.43 -3.72 -96.71
N ALA A 325 -1.52 -3.62 -95.72
CA ALA A 325 -0.63 -2.48 -95.35
C ALA A 325 -1.41 -1.33 -94.64
N SER A 326 -1.02 -0.68 -93.52
CA SER A 326 0.28 -0.30 -92.95
C SER A 326 0.11 0.51 -91.64
N LEU A 327 1.23 0.75 -90.92
CA LEU A 327 1.53 1.75 -89.84
C LEU A 327 1.05 1.45 -88.40
N ALA A 328 1.72 1.82 -87.30
CA ALA A 328 3.12 2.09 -86.93
C ALA A 328 3.14 2.42 -85.40
N THR A 329 4.19 1.98 -84.70
CA THR A 329 4.81 2.55 -83.48
C THR A 329 4.09 2.71 -82.13
N SER A 330 4.69 2.04 -81.14
CA SER A 330 5.00 2.46 -79.75
C SER A 330 4.05 2.13 -78.58
N ASN A 331 4.67 1.43 -77.61
CA ASN A 331 4.41 1.32 -76.16
C ASN A 331 3.30 0.37 -75.62
N ILE A 332 3.79 -0.57 -74.82
CA ILE A 332 3.14 -1.58 -73.93
C ILE A 332 3.12 -0.99 -72.49
N PRO A 333 2.35 -1.51 -71.49
CA PRO A 333 1.15 -2.37 -71.49
C PRO A 333 -0.02 -1.76 -70.68
N GLN A 334 -1.26 -2.22 -70.92
CA GLN A 334 -2.19 -2.51 -69.81
C GLN A 334 -3.36 -3.40 -70.25
N MET A 335 -3.70 -4.32 -69.35
CA MET A 335 -4.73 -5.34 -69.45
C MET A 335 -6.13 -4.73 -69.49
N LEU A 336 -7.01 -5.33 -70.30
CA LEU A 336 -8.44 -5.06 -70.33
C LEU A 336 -9.19 -6.07 -69.45
N ASP A 337 -10.05 -5.50 -68.62
CA ASP A 337 -11.13 -6.11 -67.86
C ASP A 337 -12.15 -6.84 -68.75
N TYR A 338 -12.65 -7.94 -68.21
CA TYR A 338 -13.95 -8.52 -68.55
C TYR A 338 -15.02 -7.91 -67.64
N SER A 339 -16.15 -7.56 -68.25
CA SER A 339 -17.35 -6.96 -67.67
C SER A 339 -18.04 -7.84 -66.62
N ILE A 340 -18.29 -7.25 -65.44
CA ILE A 340 -19.22 -7.69 -64.37
C ILE A 340 -20.24 -6.55 -64.16
N PRO A 341 -21.53 -6.83 -63.84
CA PRO A 341 -22.60 -5.85 -63.85
C PRO A 341 -22.71 -5.03 -62.55
N GLY A 342 -23.37 -3.87 -62.66
CA GLY A 342 -24.11 -3.26 -61.54
C GLY A 342 -23.40 -2.14 -60.78
N ASN A 343 -23.50 -0.93 -61.33
CA ASN A 343 -23.08 0.35 -60.75
C ASN A 343 -23.45 0.53 -59.26
N LYS A 344 -22.43 0.69 -58.41
CA LYS A 344 -22.48 1.49 -57.19
C LYS A 344 -21.34 2.50 -57.21
N ALA A 345 -21.71 3.76 -57.03
CA ALA A 345 -20.83 4.91 -57.00
C ALA A 345 -19.69 4.78 -55.98
N TYR A 346 -18.51 5.26 -56.34
CA TYR A 346 -17.37 5.47 -55.44
C TYR A 346 -17.72 6.46 -54.31
N PRO A 347 -17.37 6.20 -53.05
CA PRO A 347 -17.18 7.25 -52.07
C PRO A 347 -15.73 7.77 -52.12
N PRO A 348 -15.49 9.01 -51.64
CA PRO A 348 -14.18 9.65 -51.70
C PRO A 348 -13.20 9.06 -50.66
N LYS A 349 -11.93 9.44 -50.87
CA LYS A 349 -10.75 9.21 -50.04
C LYS A 349 -11.02 9.32 -48.54
N CYS A 350 -10.34 8.44 -47.80
CA CYS A 350 -10.11 8.41 -46.36
C CYS A 350 -10.54 9.69 -45.63
N ALA A 351 -11.74 9.65 -45.05
CA ALA A 351 -12.10 10.54 -43.96
C ALA A 351 -11.66 9.86 -42.67
N GLU A 352 -10.71 10.46 -41.97
CA GLU A 352 -10.51 10.20 -40.54
C GLU A 352 -11.77 10.66 -39.82
N PHE A 353 -12.62 9.72 -39.40
CA PHE A 353 -13.70 10.01 -38.46
C PHE A 353 -13.15 9.84 -37.05
N VAL A 354 -12.71 10.95 -36.46
CA VAL A 354 -12.48 11.03 -35.01
C VAL A 354 -13.84 11.22 -34.35
N TYR A 355 -14.38 10.17 -33.73
CA TYR A 355 -15.48 10.33 -32.78
C TYR A 355 -14.88 10.80 -31.45
N ALA A 356 -14.84 12.11 -31.23
CA ALA A 356 -14.65 12.67 -29.90
C ALA A 356 -16.01 12.69 -29.20
N VAL A 357 -16.23 11.80 -28.22
CA VAL A 357 -17.38 11.89 -27.31
C VAL A 357 -16.94 12.74 -26.13
N GLU A 358 -17.14 14.06 -26.21
CA GLU A 358 -16.96 14.95 -25.06
C GLU A 358 -18.19 14.89 -24.17
N TYR A 359 -18.05 14.31 -22.97
CA TYR A 359 -19.04 14.45 -21.92
C TYR A 359 -18.78 15.77 -21.18
N TRP A 360 -19.54 16.80 -21.51
CA TRP A 360 -19.61 18.02 -20.71
C TRP A 360 -20.58 17.80 -19.55
N THR A 361 -20.05 17.69 -18.33
CA THR A 361 -20.88 17.85 -17.13
C THR A 361 -20.97 19.35 -16.81
N GLN A 362 -22.16 19.93 -16.96
CA GLN A 362 -22.41 21.31 -16.56
C GLN A 362 -22.26 21.46 -15.04
N GLY A 363 -21.65 22.59 -14.64
CA GLY A 363 -21.16 22.86 -13.30
C GLY A 363 -22.15 22.58 -12.16
N GLY A 364 -21.64 21.91 -11.14
CA GLY A 364 -22.25 21.79 -9.83
C GLY A 364 -21.16 21.52 -8.79
N LEU A 365 -21.17 22.30 -7.71
CA LEU A 365 -20.27 22.19 -6.55
C LEU A 365 -20.21 20.75 -6.02
N TYR A 366 -19.03 20.12 -6.05
CA TYR A 366 -18.84 18.77 -5.52
C TYR A 366 -18.52 18.79 -4.01
N ARG A 367 -19.35 18.09 -3.22
CA ARG A 367 -18.98 17.56 -1.91
C ARG A 367 -18.39 16.16 -2.08
N LYS A 368 -17.36 15.89 -1.27
CA LYS A 368 -16.55 14.67 -1.20
C LYS A 368 -17.43 13.41 -0.99
N GLY A 369 -17.63 12.63 -2.04
CA GLY A 369 -18.27 11.31 -2.04
C GLY A 369 -17.86 10.54 -3.30
N GLN A 370 -17.53 9.26 -3.16
CA GLN A 370 -17.07 8.38 -4.24
C GLN A 370 -18.04 8.38 -5.43
N CYS A 371 -17.53 8.66 -6.63
CA CYS A 371 -18.22 8.36 -7.89
C CYS A 371 -17.59 7.11 -8.50
N ASP A 372 -18.35 6.02 -8.58
CA ASP A 372 -18.02 4.88 -9.43
C ASP A 372 -18.50 5.20 -10.85
N ILE A 373 -17.57 5.56 -11.74
CA ILE A 373 -17.86 5.71 -13.17
C ILE A 373 -17.71 4.32 -13.80
N ALA A 374 -18.84 3.65 -14.05
CA ALA A 374 -18.87 2.45 -14.86
C ALA A 374 -18.77 2.82 -16.35
N LEU A 375 -17.58 2.70 -16.93
CA LEU A 375 -17.39 2.77 -18.38
C LEU A 375 -17.93 1.46 -18.98
N ASN A 376 -19.10 1.50 -19.64
CA ASN A 376 -19.55 0.42 -20.50
C ASN A 376 -18.88 0.59 -21.88
N PRO A 377 -17.89 -0.24 -22.26
CA PRO A 377 -17.31 -0.16 -23.59
C PRO A 377 -18.37 -0.51 -24.63
N ILE A 378 -18.41 0.24 -25.72
CA ILE A 378 -19.16 -0.16 -26.92
C ILE A 378 -18.40 -1.34 -27.51
N ILE A 379 -18.91 -2.56 -27.31
CA ILE A 379 -18.34 -3.78 -27.87
C ILE A 379 -18.78 -3.86 -29.33
N LEU A 380 -17.86 -3.57 -30.26
CA LEU A 380 -18.06 -3.85 -31.67
C LEU A 380 -17.94 -5.36 -31.92
N PRO A 381 -18.88 -5.98 -32.66
CA PRO A 381 -18.77 -7.38 -33.07
C PRO A 381 -17.48 -7.66 -33.85
N ASP A 382 -16.80 -8.77 -33.52
CA ASP A 382 -15.48 -9.16 -34.06
C ASP A 382 -15.44 -9.31 -35.59
N ASP A 383 -16.58 -9.64 -36.21
CA ASP A 383 -16.76 -9.78 -37.64
C ASP A 383 -16.66 -8.43 -38.38
N ILE A 384 -17.13 -7.35 -37.76
CA ILE A 384 -17.01 -5.99 -38.30
C ILE A 384 -15.56 -5.50 -38.19
N ALA A 385 -14.89 -5.70 -37.05
CA ALA A 385 -13.52 -5.28 -36.85
C ALA A 385 -12.54 -5.94 -37.84
N LYS A 386 -12.70 -7.24 -38.10
CA LYS A 386 -11.89 -7.98 -39.08
C LYS A 386 -12.16 -7.56 -40.52
N LYS A 387 -13.42 -7.34 -40.89
CA LYS A 387 -13.80 -6.96 -42.26
C LYS A 387 -13.17 -5.64 -42.71
N TYR A 388 -13.00 -4.69 -41.79
CA TYR A 388 -12.51 -3.34 -42.09
C TYR A 388 -11.07 -3.07 -41.64
N LYS A 389 -10.35 -4.07 -41.11
CA LYS A 389 -8.97 -3.94 -40.59
C LYS A 389 -8.82 -2.75 -39.62
N LEU A 390 -9.82 -2.54 -38.77
CA LEU A 390 -9.80 -1.43 -37.82
C LEU A 390 -8.76 -1.71 -36.73
N GLN A 391 -7.82 -0.79 -36.53
CA GLN A 391 -6.97 -0.76 -35.34
C GLN A 391 -7.69 0.05 -34.26
N VAL A 392 -8.02 -0.61 -33.15
CA VAL A 392 -8.53 0.07 -31.96
C VAL A 392 -7.32 0.48 -31.12
N THR A 393 -7.11 1.78 -30.98
CA THR A 393 -6.14 2.36 -30.05
C THR A 393 -6.89 2.92 -28.85
N TRP A 394 -6.38 2.64 -27.65
CA TRP A 394 -6.90 3.21 -26.41
C TRP A 394 -5.92 4.28 -25.95
N GLU A 395 -6.42 5.48 -25.67
CA GLU A 395 -5.64 6.56 -25.08
C GLU A 395 -6.27 6.92 -23.73
N ILE A 396 -5.53 6.73 -22.64
CA ILE A 396 -5.96 7.14 -21.29
C ILE A 396 -5.40 8.54 -21.06
N ARG A 397 -6.27 9.50 -20.75
CA ARG A 397 -5.86 10.89 -20.55
C ARG A 397 -6.12 11.32 -19.11
N TYR A 398 -5.02 11.51 -18.39
CA TYR A 398 -5.05 12.03 -17.04
C TYR A 398 -5.37 13.53 -17.05
N VAL A 399 -6.37 13.92 -16.26
CA VAL A 399 -6.72 15.33 -16.07
C VAL A 399 -6.13 15.83 -14.75
N TYR A 400 -5.31 16.88 -14.85
CA TYR A 400 -4.71 17.55 -13.70
C TYR A 400 -5.28 18.97 -13.56
N VAL A 401 -5.65 19.35 -12.35
CA VAL A 401 -6.01 20.73 -11.98
C VAL A 401 -5.07 21.15 -10.85
N ASP A 402 -4.35 22.26 -11.04
CA ASP A 402 -3.33 22.78 -10.13
C ASP A 402 -2.28 21.73 -9.68
N GLY A 403 -1.87 20.86 -10.61
CA GLY A 403 -0.88 19.81 -10.36
C GLY A 403 -1.41 18.59 -9.59
N THR A 404 -2.71 18.54 -9.28
CA THR A 404 -3.34 17.38 -8.62
C THR A 404 -4.14 16.57 -9.63
N LEU A 405 -3.96 15.24 -9.65
CA LEU A 405 -4.73 14.33 -10.50
C LEU A 405 -6.18 14.29 -10.02
N VAL A 406 -7.11 14.67 -10.89
CA VAL A 406 -8.56 14.71 -10.57
C VAL A 406 -9.38 13.65 -11.31
N GLY A 407 -8.83 13.02 -12.36
CA GLY A 407 -9.50 11.98 -13.14
C GLY A 407 -8.60 11.31 -14.18
N PHE A 408 -9.09 10.21 -14.76
CA PHE A 408 -8.44 9.38 -15.78
C PHE A 408 -9.25 9.29 -17.07
#